data_AF-A0A7C1P675-F1
#
_entry.id   AF-A0A7C1P675-F1
#
_cell.length_a   1.000
_cell.length_b   1.000
_cell.length_c   1.000
_cell.angle_alpha   90.00
_cell.angle_beta   90.00
_cell.angle_gamma   90.00
#
_symmetry.space_group_name_H-M   'P 1'
#
loop_
_entity.id
_entity.type
_entity.pdbx_description
1 polymer ?
#
loop_
_entity_poly.entity_id
_entity_poly.type
_entity_poly.pdbx_seq_one_letter_code
_entity_poly.pdbx_strand_id
1 'polypeptide(L)'
;MFRHLLPNALPLLRSYIGNQSGAAAIAYASLVFIGLEADPSLPDWGAKLFEYRMFIFDDPLLILWPTLALATTVFLFQQAGDR
;
A
#
# COMPACT_ATOMS: atom_id res chain seq x y z
N MET A 1 -30.82 6.79 -16.07
CA MET A 1 -29.63 7.07 -15.22
C MET A 1 -28.51 6.07 -15.47
N PHE A 2 -28.71 4.76 -15.22
CA PHE A 2 -27.68 3.71 -15.41
C PHE A 2 -27.14 3.53 -16.84
N ARG A 3 -27.89 3.95 -17.87
CA ARG A 3 -27.52 3.75 -19.29
C ARG A 3 -26.65 4.87 -19.89
N HIS A 4 -26.54 6.01 -19.20
CA HIS A 4 -25.78 7.17 -19.70
C HIS A 4 -24.83 7.76 -18.66
N LEU A 5 -25.22 7.82 -17.39
CA LEU A 5 -24.35 8.35 -16.33
C LEU A 5 -23.30 7.31 -15.89
N LEU A 6 -23.72 6.05 -15.74
CA LEU A 6 -22.84 4.98 -15.27
C LEU A 6 -21.66 4.69 -16.22
N PRO A 7 -21.82 4.53 -17.55
CA PRO A 7 -20.70 4.32 -18.46
C PRO A 7 -19.74 5.52 -18.54
N ASN A 8 -20.21 6.76 -18.35
CA ASN A 8 -19.33 7.94 -18.29
C ASN A 8 -18.59 8.08 -16.96
N ALA A 9 -19.21 7.66 -15.85
CA ALA A 9 -18.58 7.71 -14.53
C ALA A 9 -17.66 6.52 -14.24
N LEU A 10 -17.82 5.40 -14.95
CA LEU A 10 -17.07 4.15 -14.76
C LEU A 10 -15.54 4.33 -14.81
N PRO A 11 -14.94 5.05 -15.78
CA PRO A 11 -13.49 5.31 -15.79
C PRO A 11 -13.02 6.09 -14.56
N LEU A 12 -13.79 7.11 -14.18
CA LEU A 12 -13.54 7.94 -13.00
C LEU A 12 -13.64 7.12 -11.70
N LEU A 13 -14.61 6.22 -11.63
CA LEU A 13 -14.82 5.33 -10.49
C LEU A 13 -13.65 4.34 -10.34
N ARG A 14 -13.11 3.82 -11.45
CA ARG A 14 -11.96 2.90 -11.43
C ARG A 14 -10.70 3.58 -10.92
N SER A 15 -10.39 4.77 -11.42
CA SER A 15 -9.24 5.55 -10.96
C SER A 15 -9.38 5.90 -9.46
N TYR A 16 -10.60 6.28 -9.04
CA TYR A 16 -10.91 6.52 -7.63
C TYR A 16 -10.71 5.28 -6.74
N ILE A 17 -11.19 4.11 -7.17
CA ILE A 17 -11.02 2.85 -6.43
C ILE A 17 -9.54 2.46 -6.37
N GLY A 18 -8.78 2.59 -7.45
CA GLY A 18 -7.35 2.32 -7.47
C GLY A 18 -6.57 3.19 -6.49
N ASN A 19 -6.89 4.49 -6.46
CA ASN A 19 -6.30 5.43 -5.52
C ASN A 19 -6.64 5.07 -4.05
N GLN A 20 -7.93 4.84 -3.76
CA GLN A 20 -8.35 4.45 -2.41
C GLN A 20 -7.73 3.12 -1.95
N SER A 21 -7.52 2.17 -2.86
CA SER A 21 -6.85 0.90 -2.55
C SER A 21 -5.40 1.12 -2.13
N GLY A 22 -4.67 1.99 -2.84
CA GLY A 22 -3.31 2.38 -2.49
C GLY A 22 -3.24 3.08 -1.12
N ALA A 23 -4.15 4.03 -0.87
CA ALA A 23 -4.24 4.71 0.42
C ALA A 23 -4.54 3.74 1.57
N ALA A 24 -5.45 2.77 1.37
CA ALA A 24 -5.77 1.76 2.36
C ALA A 24 -4.57 0.85 2.68
N ALA A 25 -3.80 0.45 1.66
CA ALA A 25 -2.60 -0.37 1.86
C ALA A 25 -1.53 0.36 2.67
N ILE A 26 -1.31 1.66 2.42
CA ILE A 26 -0.40 2.49 3.21
C ILE A 26 -0.90 2.62 4.66
N ALA A 27 -2.20 2.87 4.84
CA ALA A 27 -2.80 3.00 6.17
C ALA A 27 -2.63 1.72 6.99
N TYR A 28 -2.91 0.55 6.38
CA TYR A 28 -2.71 -0.75 7.01
C TYR A 28 -1.24 -0.96 7.40
N ALA A 29 -0.30 -0.77 6.47
CA ALA A 29 1.12 -0.92 6.78
C ALA A 29 1.61 0.05 7.87
N SER A 30 1.02 1.25 7.95
CA SER A 30 1.30 2.22 9.01
C SER A 30 0.78 1.76 10.37
N LEU A 31 -0.42 1.16 10.41
CA LEU A 31 -1.01 0.53 11.60
C LEU A 31 -0.15 -0.65 12.10
N VAL A 32 0.32 -1.49 11.18
CA VAL A 32 1.22 -2.60 11.50
C VAL A 32 2.58 -2.06 11.98
N PHE A 33 3.11 -1.02 11.34
CA PHE A 33 4.37 -0.39 11.72
C PHE A 33 4.34 0.18 13.15
N ILE A 34 3.20 0.71 13.62
CA ILE A 34 3.07 1.15 15.02
C ILE A 34 2.76 -0.01 15.99
N GLY A 35 2.59 -1.24 15.48
CA GLY A 35 2.39 -2.45 16.27
C GLY A 35 0.95 -2.76 16.64
N LEU A 36 -0.04 -2.18 15.96
CA LEU A 36 -1.46 -2.31 16.34
C LEU A 36 -2.13 -3.60 15.80
N GLU A 37 -1.72 -4.10 14.62
CA GLU A 37 -2.35 -5.25 13.94
C GLU A 37 -1.35 -6.13 13.16
N ALA A 38 -0.28 -6.60 13.80
CA ALA A 38 0.63 -7.56 13.16
C ALA A 38 0.32 -8.98 13.66
N ASP A 39 -0.10 -9.89 12.76
CA ASP A 39 0.02 -11.32 13.05
C ASP A 39 1.51 -11.73 12.89
N PRO A 40 2.23 -12.07 13.97
CA PRO A 40 3.65 -12.41 13.89
C PRO A 40 3.91 -13.70 13.10
N SER A 41 2.86 -14.49 12.83
CA SER A 41 2.92 -15.72 12.05
C SER A 41 2.97 -15.47 10.54
N LEU A 42 2.54 -14.29 10.10
CA LEU A 42 2.43 -13.92 8.69
C LEU A 42 3.56 -12.96 8.28
N PRO A 43 4.19 -13.16 7.10
CA PRO A 43 5.19 -12.22 6.60
C PRO A 43 4.51 -10.91 6.17
N ASP A 44 4.61 -9.87 7.01
CA ASP A 44 4.07 -8.54 6.75
C ASP A 44 5.18 -7.48 6.56
N TRP A 45 5.10 -6.68 5.49
CA TRP A 45 6.10 -5.66 5.18
C TRP A 45 6.12 -4.48 6.16
N GLY A 46 4.98 -4.10 6.74
CA GLY A 46 4.89 -3.09 7.80
C GLY A 46 5.56 -3.56 9.08
N ALA A 47 5.40 -4.84 9.43
CA ALA A 47 6.09 -5.45 10.57
C ALA A 47 7.61 -5.53 10.32
N LYS A 48 8.04 -5.83 9.09
CA LYS A 48 9.46 -5.83 8.72
C LYS A 48 10.08 -4.43 8.74
N LEU A 49 9.34 -3.41 8.32
CA LEU A 49 9.73 -2.01 8.47
C LEU A 49 9.94 -1.64 9.94
N PHE A 50 9.04 -2.09 10.82
CA PHE A 50 9.20 -1.91 12.26
C PHE A 50 10.49 -2.58 12.73
N GLU A 51 10.72 -3.84 12.43
CA GLU A 51 11.94 -4.57 12.82
C GLU A 51 13.23 -3.87 12.34
N TYR A 52 13.29 -3.47 11.07
CA TYR A 52 14.49 -2.88 10.45
C TYR A 52 14.78 -1.45 10.89
N ARG A 53 13.85 -0.76 11.54
CA ARG A 53 14.09 0.60 12.06
C ARG A 53 15.27 0.66 13.04
N MET A 54 15.54 -0.44 13.75
CA MET A 54 16.64 -0.54 14.71
C MET A 54 18.01 -0.64 14.04
N PHE A 55 18.05 -1.04 12.77
CA PHE A 55 19.28 -1.24 11.99
C PHE A 55 19.54 -0.11 10.99
N ILE A 56 18.80 1.01 11.05
CA ILE A 56 18.93 2.12 10.09
C ILE A 56 20.37 2.66 10.01
N PHE A 57 21.08 2.71 11.13
CA PHE A 57 22.45 3.22 11.19
C PHE A 57 23.51 2.17 10.83
N ASP A 58 23.19 0.89 10.99
CA ASP A 58 24.13 -0.22 10.72
C ASP A 58 24.01 -0.72 9.27
N ASP A 59 22.78 -0.92 8.79
CA ASP A 59 22.48 -1.38 7.44
C ASP A 59 21.21 -0.69 6.89
N PRO A 60 21.37 0.50 6.27
CA PRO A 60 20.24 1.25 5.71
C PRO A 60 19.58 0.54 4.52
N LEU A 61 20.19 -0.49 3.93
CA LEU A 61 19.57 -1.23 2.84
C LEU A 61 18.42 -2.12 3.33
N LEU A 62 18.46 -2.58 4.58
CA LEU A 62 17.42 -3.42 5.17
C LEU A 62 16.05 -2.72 5.16
N ILE A 63 16.00 -1.43 5.48
CA ILE A 63 14.75 -0.67 5.48
C ILE A 63 14.29 -0.27 4.07
N LEU A 64 15.23 -0.10 3.13
CA LEU A 64 14.95 0.30 1.75
C LEU A 64 14.13 -0.77 1.00
N TRP A 65 14.46 -2.05 1.16
CA TRP A 65 13.78 -3.14 0.46
C TRP A 65 12.27 -3.22 0.71
N PRO A 66 11.77 -3.32 1.96
CA PRO A 66 10.33 -3.36 2.21
C PRO A 66 9.65 -2.02 1.86
N THR A 67 10.34 -0.89 2.00
CA THR A 67 9.80 0.41 1.59
C THR A 67 9.55 0.45 0.08
N LEU A 68 10.52 0.01 -0.72
CA LEU A 68 10.39 -0.04 -2.18
C LEU A 68 9.35 -1.07 -2.63
N ALA A 69 9.29 -2.24 -2.00
CA ALA A 69 8.28 -3.25 -2.29
C ALA A 69 6.85 -2.71 -2.05
N LEU A 70 6.66 -1.99 -0.95
CA LEU A 70 5.38 -1.37 -0.62
C LEU A 70 5.02 -0.25 -1.60
N ALA A 71 5.97 0.66 -1.87
CA ALA A 71 5.76 1.77 -2.80
C ALA A 71 5.43 1.28 -4.22
N THR A 72 6.15 0.27 -4.71
CA THR A 72 5.89 -0.32 -6.04
C THR A 72 4.54 -1.02 -6.09
N THR A 73 4.16 -1.75 -5.04
CA THR A 73 2.85 -2.42 -4.96
C THR A 73 1.71 -1.40 -5.00
N VAL A 74 1.80 -0.34 -4.20
CA VAL A 74 0.80 0.74 -4.16
C VAL A 74 0.75 1.49 -5.50
N PHE A 75 1.89 1.71 -6.13
CA PHE A 75 1.96 2.32 -7.46
C PHE A 75 1.28 1.45 -8.53
N LEU A 76 1.53 0.13 -8.53
CA LEU A 76 0.90 -0.80 -9.45
C LEU A 76 -0.61 -0.85 -9.29
N PHE A 77 -1.13 -0.84 -8.06
CA PHE A 77 -2.57 -0.77 -7.80
C PHE A 77 -3.20 0.52 -8.31
N GLN A 78 -2.56 1.66 -8.08
CA GLN A 78 -3.03 2.95 -8.60
C GLN A 78 -3.04 2.95 -10.14
N GLN A 79 -1.97 2.49 -10.77
CA GLN A 79 -1.86 2.41 -12.23
C GLN A 79 -2.87 1.42 -12.84
N ALA A 80 -3.18 0.32 -12.15
CA ALA A 80 -4.19 -0.64 -12.60
C ALA A 80 -5.61 -0.06 -12.54
N GLY A 81 -5.92 0.82 -11.59
CA GLY A 81 -7.20 1.52 -11.52
C GLY A 81 -7.33 2.67 -12.52
N ASP A 82 -6.21 3.24 -12.96
CA ASP A 82 -6.17 4.36 -13.90
C ASP A 82 -6.38 3.94 -15.37
N ARG A 83 -6.16 2.65 -15.70
CA ARG A 83 -6.39 2.06 -17.03
C ARG A 83 -7.78 1.41 -17.14
#